data_AF-A0A316Z0P0-F1
#
_entry.id   AF-A0A316Z0P0-F1
#
_cell.length_a   1.000
_cell.length_b   1.000
_cell.length_c   1.000
_cell.angle_alpha   90.00
_cell.angle_beta   90.00
_cell.angle_gamma   90.00
#
_symmetry.space_group_name_H-M   'P 1'
#
loop_
_entity.id
_entity.type
_entity.pdbx_description
1 polymer ?
#
loop_
_entity_poly.entity_id
_entity_poly.type
_entity_poly.pdbx_seq_one_letter_code
_entity_poly.pdbx_strand_id
1 'polypeptide(L)'
;MPAWLDIARAPLGPQEARALARLLTSLNTKSVALPHGSGERSAKVTSLSKALSKHAPYVLAAHVRTLVHPSTHVSMTVRQELRAGLYALCDVTGTHERDALMLAHLDSGERAVLKSLWAEWEAQRYRGA
;
A
#
# COMPACT_ATOMS: atom_id res chain seq x y z
N MET A 1 9.16 -11.84 14.37
CA MET A 1 9.09 -11.83 12.90
C MET A 1 8.43 -13.10 12.41
N PRO A 2 7.68 -13.09 11.30
CA PRO A 2 7.12 -14.32 10.75
C PRO A 2 8.25 -15.27 10.32
N ALA A 3 8.13 -16.55 10.66
CA ALA A 3 9.19 -17.54 10.43
C ALA A 3 9.50 -17.81 8.95
N TRP A 4 8.63 -17.38 8.03
CA TRP A 4 8.77 -17.56 6.59
C TRP A 4 9.54 -16.43 5.89
N LEU A 5 9.93 -15.37 6.61
CA LEU A 5 10.71 -14.25 6.08
C LEU A 5 12.15 -14.30 6.59
N ASP A 6 13.10 -14.60 5.70
CA ASP A 6 14.54 -14.48 5.96
C ASP A 6 15.08 -13.23 5.25
N ILE A 7 15.02 -12.10 5.95
CA ILE A 7 15.44 -10.79 5.41
C ILE A 7 16.96 -10.74 5.20
N ALA A 8 17.74 -11.49 5.98
CA ALA A 8 19.19 -11.55 5.83
C ALA A 8 19.57 -12.25 4.52
N ARG A 9 18.78 -13.24 4.10
CA ARG A 9 19.04 -14.02 2.89
C ARG A 9 18.36 -13.48 1.64
N ALA A 10 17.21 -12.83 1.76
CA ALA A 10 16.43 -12.32 0.65
C ALA A 10 15.80 -10.95 1.00
N PRO A 11 16.58 -9.85 0.95
CA PRO A 11 16.04 -8.51 1.15
C PRO A 11 15.09 -8.13 0.01
N LEU A 12 14.18 -7.18 0.27
CA LEU A 12 13.25 -6.70 -0.74
C LEU A 12 14.00 -5.96 -1.87
N GLY A 13 14.09 -6.58 -3.04
CA GLY A 13 14.68 -6.00 -4.24
C GLY A 13 13.66 -5.24 -5.10
N PRO A 14 14.12 -4.63 -6.21
CA PRO A 14 13.24 -3.90 -7.13
C PRO A 14 12.14 -4.76 -7.75
N GLN A 15 12.44 -6.03 -8.05
CA GLN A 15 11.48 -6.94 -8.68
C GLN A 15 10.36 -7.34 -7.70
N GLU A 16 10.73 -7.65 -6.47
CA GLU A 16 9.79 -7.98 -5.39
C GLU A 16 8.94 -6.75 -5.02
N ALA A 17 9.57 -5.57 -4.98
CA ALA A 17 8.89 -4.30 -4.79
C ALA A 17 7.84 -4.05 -5.88
N ARG A 18 8.19 -4.27 -7.15
CA ARG A 18 7.26 -4.16 -8.28
C ARG A 18 6.10 -5.16 -8.16
N ALA A 19 6.40 -6.40 -7.79
CA ALA A 19 5.38 -7.43 -7.61
C ALA A 19 4.42 -7.06 -6.48
N LEU A 20 4.94 -6.55 -5.35
CA LEU A 20 4.14 -6.05 -4.24
C LEU A 20 3.27 -4.86 -4.65
N ALA A 21 3.83 -3.89 -5.38
CA ALA A 21 3.08 -2.75 -5.87
C ALA A 21 1.90 -3.19 -6.74
N ARG A 22 2.15 -4.09 -7.70
CA ARG A 22 1.11 -4.66 -8.56
C ARG A 22 0.03 -5.40 -7.77
N LEU A 23 0.42 -6.16 -6.75
CA LEU A 23 -0.52 -6.83 -5.86
C LEU A 23 -1.45 -5.82 -5.19
N LEU A 24 -0.88 -4.78 -4.53
CA LEU A 24 -1.65 -3.75 -3.84
C LEU A 24 -2.61 -3.02 -4.78
N THR A 25 -2.16 -2.68 -5.99
CA THR A 25 -3.01 -2.09 -7.02
C THR A 25 -4.12 -3.07 -7.44
N SER A 26 -3.82 -4.34 -7.69
CA SER A 26 -4.80 -5.33 -8.16
C SER A 26 -5.88 -5.64 -7.12
N LEU A 27 -5.56 -5.64 -5.82
CA LEU A 27 -6.54 -5.81 -4.74
C LEU A 27 -7.62 -4.72 -4.75
N ASN A 28 -7.24 -3.55 -5.27
CA ASN A 28 -8.12 -2.41 -5.40
C ASN A 28 -8.94 -2.43 -6.70
N THR A 29 -8.48 -3.18 -7.71
CA THR A 29 -9.23 -3.35 -8.96
C THR A 29 -10.43 -4.27 -8.78
N LYS A 30 -11.51 -3.94 -9.47
CA LYS A 30 -12.69 -4.80 -9.57
C LYS A 30 -12.34 -6.01 -10.43
N SER A 31 -12.54 -7.20 -9.90
CA SER A 31 -12.31 -8.45 -10.63
C SER A 31 -13.59 -9.28 -10.70
N VAL A 32 -13.68 -10.10 -11.74
CA VAL A 32 -14.76 -11.08 -11.91
C VAL A 32 -14.22 -12.41 -11.43
N ALA A 33 -14.80 -12.97 -10.37
CA ALA A 33 -14.43 -14.31 -9.94
C ALA A 33 -14.87 -15.32 -11.00
N LEU A 34 -13.94 -16.14 -11.50
CA LEU A 34 -14.32 -17.29 -12.34
C LEU A 34 -15.14 -18.24 -11.46
N PRO A 35 -16.37 -18.63 -11.87
CA PRO A 35 -17.16 -19.57 -11.10
C PRO A 35 -16.46 -20.94 -11.10
N HIS A 36 -15.92 -21.34 -9.94
CA HIS A 36 -15.44 -22.69 -9.72
C HIS A 36 -16.62 -23.53 -9.20
N GLY A 37 -17.39 -24.10 -10.12
CA GLY A 37 -18.55 -24.96 -9.82
C GLY A 37 -19.73 -24.72 -10.77
N SER A 38 -20.34 -25.81 -11.22
CA SER A 38 -21.49 -25.89 -12.13
C SER A 38 -22.80 -25.43 -11.46
N GLY A 39 -22.87 -24.17 -11.07
CA GLY A 39 -24.09 -23.54 -10.60
C GLY A 39 -24.13 -22.10 -11.08
N GLU A 40 -25.25 -21.70 -11.70
CA GLU A 40 -25.52 -20.34 -12.17
C GLU A 40 -25.44 -19.34 -10.99
N ARG A 41 -24.23 -18.90 -10.68
CA ARG A 41 -23.99 -17.71 -9.86
C ARG A 41 -23.51 -16.64 -10.82
N SER A 42 -24.36 -15.64 -11.05
CA SER A 42 -23.98 -14.41 -11.75
C SER A 42 -22.67 -13.90 -11.15
N ALA A 43 -21.63 -13.79 -11.99
CA ALA A 43 -20.29 -13.45 -11.55
C ALA A 43 -20.29 -11.98 -11.08
N LYS A 44 -20.49 -11.78 -9.77
CA LYS A 44 -20.53 -10.44 -9.17
C LYS A 44 -19.13 -9.84 -9.23
N VAL A 45 -19.01 -8.73 -9.96
CA VAL A 45 -17.79 -7.93 -10.00
C VAL A 45 -17.56 -7.30 -8.62
N THR A 46 -16.52 -7.72 -7.92
CA THR A 46 -16.16 -7.19 -6.60
C THR A 46 -14.67 -6.88 -6.52
N SER A 47 -14.32 -5.94 -5.64
CA SER A 47 -12.94 -5.62 -5.27
C SER A 47 -12.71 -5.96 -3.81
N LEU A 48 -11.46 -6.22 -3.42
CA LEU A 48 -11.06 -6.42 -2.03
C LEU A 48 -10.74 -5.10 -1.30
N SER A 49 -10.95 -3.96 -1.99
CA SER A 49 -10.71 -2.61 -1.50
C SER A 49 -11.32 -2.33 -0.13
N LYS A 50 -12.56 -2.75 0.12
CA LYS A 50 -13.25 -2.55 1.41
C LYS A 50 -12.64 -3.34 2.56
N ALA A 51 -12.10 -4.53 2.28
CA ALA A 51 -11.38 -5.31 3.28
C ALA A 51 -10.00 -4.71 3.54
N LEU A 52 -9.33 -4.26 2.47
CA LEU A 52 -8.00 -3.67 2.52
C LEU A 52 -7.99 -2.30 3.23
N SER A 53 -9.05 -1.49 3.11
CA SER A 53 -9.10 -0.13 3.68
C SER A 53 -8.85 -0.09 5.19
N LYS A 54 -9.27 -1.13 5.93
CA LYS A 54 -9.02 -1.25 7.38
C LYS A 54 -7.54 -1.44 7.71
N HIS A 55 -6.77 -2.02 6.79
CA HIS A 55 -5.36 -2.35 6.98
C HIS A 55 -4.41 -1.39 6.28
N ALA A 56 -4.87 -0.69 5.25
CA ALA A 56 -4.09 0.25 4.46
C ALA A 56 -3.34 1.32 5.31
N PRO A 57 -3.96 1.95 6.34
CA PRO A 57 -3.24 2.91 7.20
C PRO A 57 -2.03 2.30 7.90
N TYR A 58 -2.14 1.06 8.38
CA TYR A 58 -1.04 0.37 9.06
C TYR A 58 0.09 0.00 8.11
N VAL A 59 -0.23 -0.35 6.87
CA VAL A 59 0.78 -0.61 5.84
C VAL A 59 1.52 0.68 5.47
N LEU A 60 0.80 1.79 5.30
CA LEU A 60 1.39 3.12 5.08
C LEU A 60 2.30 3.53 6.26
N ALA A 61 1.84 3.33 7.49
CA ALA A 61 2.62 3.62 8.70
C ALA A 61 3.91 2.80 8.77
N ALA A 62 3.84 1.50 8.48
CA ALA A 62 5.01 0.62 8.46
C ALA A 62 6.03 1.05 7.40
N HIS A 63 5.55 1.45 6.21
CA HIS A 63 6.43 1.98 5.16
C HIS A 63 7.14 3.26 5.61
N VAL A 64 6.38 4.22 6.14
CA VAL A 64 6.89 5.50 6.64
C VAL A 64 7.95 5.30 7.74
N ARG A 65 7.65 4.45 8.73
CA ARG A 65 8.60 4.06 9.79
C ARG A 65 9.90 3.49 9.21
N THR A 66 9.78 2.63 8.19
CA THR A 66 10.95 2.03 7.52
C THR A 66 11.80 3.06 6.76
N LEU A 67 11.24 4.20 6.38
CA LEU A 67 12.00 5.27 5.72
C LEU A 67 12.72 6.19 6.71
N VAL A 68 12.19 6.33 7.93
CA VAL A 68 12.74 7.22 8.96
C VAL A 68 13.69 6.49 9.91
N HIS A 69 13.52 5.17 10.08
CA HIS A 69 14.30 4.42 11.06
C HIS A 69 15.81 4.38 10.70
N PRO A 70 16.72 4.70 11.65
CA PRO A 70 18.15 4.84 11.36
C PRO A 70 18.84 3.57 10.84
N SER A 71 18.32 2.40 11.21
CA SER A 71 18.89 1.10 10.83
C SER A 71 18.30 0.50 9.55
N THR A 72 17.40 1.21 8.87
CA THR A 72 16.77 0.73 7.64
C THR A 72 17.23 1.57 6.46
N HIS A 73 17.55 0.89 5.36
CA HIS A 73 17.91 1.55 4.12
C HIS A 73 17.03 0.99 2.99
N VAL A 74 16.18 1.86 2.44
CA VAL A 74 15.37 1.54 1.26
C VAL A 74 15.95 2.28 0.06
N SER A 75 16.44 1.56 -0.94
CA SER A 75 17.03 2.17 -2.14
C SER A 75 16.00 2.99 -2.92
N MET A 76 16.48 4.00 -3.66
CA MET A 76 15.59 4.85 -4.48
C MET A 76 14.77 4.04 -5.49
N THR A 77 15.38 3.03 -6.12
CA THR A 77 14.71 2.14 -7.07
C THR A 77 13.56 1.39 -6.41
N VAL A 78 13.76 0.82 -5.22
CA VAL A 78 12.69 0.11 -4.50
C VAL A 78 11.55 1.07 -4.14
N ARG A 79 11.85 2.30 -3.70
CA ARG A 79 10.82 3.31 -3.41
C ARG A 79 10.02 3.67 -4.66
N GLN A 80 10.67 3.80 -5.81
CA GLN A 80 10.01 4.09 -7.09
C GLN A 80 9.07 2.94 -7.51
N GLU A 81 9.52 1.69 -7.39
CA GLU A 81 8.71 0.52 -7.72
C GLU A 81 7.49 0.38 -6.81
N LEU A 82 7.62 0.67 -5.52
CA LEU A 82 6.51 0.62 -4.55
C LEU A 82 5.47 1.73 -4.74
N ARG A 83 5.84 2.84 -5.40
CA ARG A 83 5.04 4.07 -5.43
C ARG A 83 3.62 3.85 -5.92
N ALA A 84 3.42 3.11 -7.00
CA ALA A 84 2.08 2.85 -7.54
C ALA A 84 1.19 2.06 -6.55
N GLY A 85 1.77 1.12 -5.80
CA GLY A 85 1.05 0.38 -4.76
C GLY A 85 0.70 1.24 -3.56
N LEU A 86 1.61 2.13 -3.14
CA LEU A 86 1.36 3.08 -2.04
C LEU A 86 0.23 4.05 -2.38
N TYR A 87 0.15 4.51 -3.63
CA TYR A 87 -0.96 5.34 -4.10
C TYR A 87 -2.29 4.59 -4.12
N ALA A 88 -2.29 3.32 -4.52
CA ALA A 88 -3.48 2.48 -4.41
C ALA A 88 -3.94 2.31 -2.95
N LEU A 89 -3.01 2.30 -1.98
CA LEU A 89 -3.35 2.32 -0.55
C LEU A 89 -3.92 3.68 -0.12
N CYS A 90 -3.40 4.80 -0.62
CA CYS A 90 -3.98 6.11 -0.39
C CYS A 90 -5.42 6.20 -0.92
N ASP A 91 -5.72 5.61 -2.09
CA ASP A 91 -7.08 5.61 -2.66
C ASP A 91 -8.13 4.90 -1.77
N VAL A 92 -7.73 3.88 -1.01
CA VAL A 92 -8.63 3.17 -0.08
C VAL A 92 -8.57 3.69 1.35
N THR A 93 -7.57 4.49 1.68
CA THR A 93 -7.43 5.10 2.99
C THR A 93 -8.30 6.35 3.02
N GLY A 94 -9.35 6.35 3.83
CA GLY A 94 -10.16 7.55 4.00
C GLY A 94 -9.39 8.66 4.72
N THR A 95 -9.90 9.88 4.60
CA THR A 95 -9.33 11.07 5.25
C THR A 95 -9.33 10.94 6.78
N HIS A 96 -10.39 10.36 7.34
CA HIS A 96 -10.49 10.11 8.78
C HIS A 96 -9.42 9.14 9.28
N GLU A 97 -9.17 8.04 8.55
CA GLU A 97 -8.15 7.06 8.90
C GLU A 97 -6.74 7.63 8.77
N ARG A 98 -6.50 8.46 7.75
CA ARG A 98 -5.24 9.22 7.62
C ARG A 98 -5.03 10.16 8.80
N ASP A 99 -6.04 10.92 9.18
CA ASP A 99 -5.93 11.88 10.28
C ASP A 99 -5.70 11.19 11.62
N ALA A 100 -6.40 10.07 11.86
CA ALA A 100 -6.15 9.22 13.01
C ALA A 100 -4.70 8.70 13.04
N LEU A 101 -4.18 8.28 11.88
CA LEU A 101 -2.79 7.81 11.75
C LEU A 101 -1.78 8.93 12.07
N MET A 102 -2.03 10.14 11.57
CA MET A 102 -1.20 11.33 11.83
C MET A 102 -1.18 11.76 13.30
N LEU A 103 -2.28 11.54 14.03
CA LEU A 103 -2.41 11.95 15.43
C LEU A 103 -1.83 10.93 16.42
N ALA A 104 -2.10 9.64 16.22
CA ALA A 104 -1.87 8.63 17.25
C ALA A 104 -0.64 7.74 17.04
N HIS A 105 -0.13 7.62 15.80
CA HIS A 105 0.78 6.53 15.45
C HIS A 105 2.11 6.95 14.84
N LEU A 106 2.28 8.22 14.49
CA LEU A 106 3.48 8.71 13.83
C LEU A 106 4.20 9.80 14.64
N ASP A 107 5.52 9.77 14.63
CA ASP A 107 6.37 10.86 15.14
C ASP A 107 6.43 12.07 14.19
N SER A 108 7.16 13.13 14.55
CA SER A 108 7.24 14.35 13.73
C SER A 108 7.89 14.15 12.35
N GLY A 109 8.91 13.29 12.25
CA GLY A 109 9.60 12.98 11.00
C GLY A 109 8.74 12.08 10.11
N GLU A 110 8.13 11.06 10.71
CA GLU A 110 7.20 10.14 10.05
C GLU A 110 5.98 10.89 9.49
N ARG A 111 5.41 11.83 10.25
CA ARG A 111 4.32 12.70 9.79
C ARG A 111 4.72 13.52 8.57
N ALA A 112 5.96 14.02 8.50
CA ALA A 112 6.43 14.78 7.35
C ALA A 112 6.51 13.91 6.08
N VAL A 113 7.03 12.69 6.22
CA VAL A 113 7.10 11.72 5.11
C VAL A 113 5.70 11.34 4.62
N LEU A 114 4.76 11.03 5.54
CA LEU A 114 3.39 10.71 5.16
C LEU A 114 2.69 11.89 4.46
N LYS A 115 2.88 13.12 4.95
CA LYS A 115 2.35 14.32 4.29
C LYS A 115 2.88 14.49 2.87
N SER A 116 4.18 14.29 2.66
CA SER A 116 4.79 14.35 1.31
C SER A 116 4.17 13.31 0.39
N LEU A 117 4.09 12.05 0.85
CA LEU A 117 3.49 10.96 0.08
C LEU A 117 2.04 11.26 -0.29
N TRP A 118 1.27 11.78 0.66
CA TRP A 118 -0.14 12.11 0.47
C TRP A 118 -0.32 13.25 -0.54
N ALA A 119 0.48 14.31 -0.43
CA ALA A 119 0.46 15.43 -1.36
C ALA A 119 0.89 15.02 -2.79
N GLU A 120 1.91 14.15 -2.92
CA GLU A 120 2.32 13.60 -4.20
C GLU A 120 1.19 12.77 -4.85
N TRP A 121 0.49 11.95 -4.06
CA TRP A 121 -0.67 11.19 -4.52
C TRP A 121 -1.82 12.12 -4.96
N GLU A 122 -2.19 13.12 -4.16
CA GLU A 122 -3.22 14.09 -4.51
C GLU A 122 -2.88 14.80 -5.83
N ALA A 123 -1.64 15.27 -5.98
CA ALA A 123 -1.18 15.92 -7.20
C ALA A 123 -1.29 15.01 -8.44
N GLN A 124 -1.05 13.70 -8.30
CA GLN A 124 -1.23 12.75 -9.40
C GLN A 124 -2.70 12.44 -9.68
N ARG A 125 -3.52 12.32 -8.64
CA ARG A 125 -4.96 12.07 -8.76
C ARG A 125 -5.67 13.17 -9.57
N TYR A 126 -5.27 14.43 -9.37
CA TYR A 126 -5.86 15.57 -10.09
C TYR A 126 -5.34 15.75 -11.53
N ARG A 127 -4.32 15.01 -11.97
CA ARG A 127 -3.78 15.08 -13.34
C ARG A 127 -4.44 14.11 -14.32
N GLY A 128 -5.25 13.17 -13.83
CA GLY A 128 -5.91 12.14 -14.63
C GLY A 128 -7.44 12.28 -14.72
N ALA A 129 -7.99 13.44 -14.38
CA ALA A 129 -9.41 13.76 -14.50
C ALA A 129 -9.66 14.68 -15.71
#